data_AF-A0A326RM15-F1
#
_entry.id   AF-A0A326RM15-F1
#
_cell.length_a   1.000
_cell.length_b   1.000
_cell.length_c   1.000
_cell.angle_alpha   90.00
_cell.angle_beta   90.00
_cell.angle_gamma   90.00
#
_symmetry.space_group_name_H-M   'P 1'
#
loop_
_entity.id
_entity.type
_entity.pdbx_description
1 polymer ?
#
loop_
_entity_poly.entity_id
_entity_poly.type
_entity_poly.pdbx_seq_one_letter_code
_entity_poly.pdbx_strand_id
1 'polypeptide(L)'
;MPRMLPISLIILGGILLVSGIVLLVKSKSIRNESLTQAIAAVKADGVLTPKEEKLIREIAISEGKDAELAIRQIKSELEESEEDSETELIDVNQKAGLDFEKFVVQKFDKKFFKIRNWAGDKFVDGRYADTTTQPDIQLSLILRGQSYPLAVECKWRSESKGDYIRFANEGQLERYKAFAAKENQPVFIVLGIGGKASDPAALYILPVQELTKPYISKDRIGKYKKKIDADFFFDQETNRLR
;
A
#
# COMPACT_ATOMS: atom_id res chain seq x y z
N MET A 1 -6.51 -20.26 71.64
CA MET A 1 -7.57 -20.84 70.79
C MET A 1 -7.28 -20.56 69.33
N PRO A 2 -7.03 -21.57 68.47
CA PRO A 2 -6.76 -21.36 67.06
C PRO A 2 -8.08 -21.37 66.26
N ARG A 3 -8.55 -20.21 65.79
CA ARG A 3 -9.72 -20.10 64.89
C ARG A 3 -9.36 -19.86 63.42
N MET A 4 -8.09 -19.90 63.05
CA MET A 4 -7.63 -19.53 61.71
C MET A 4 -7.51 -20.70 60.71
N LEU A 5 -7.31 -21.93 61.19
CA LEU A 5 -7.18 -23.12 60.34
C LEU A 5 -8.44 -23.44 59.49
N PRO A 6 -9.69 -23.39 60.02
CA PRO A 6 -10.86 -23.77 59.23
C PRO A 6 -11.19 -22.74 58.13
N ILE A 7 -10.89 -21.45 58.34
CA ILE A 7 -11.18 -20.40 57.36
C ILE A 7 -10.25 -20.52 56.15
N SER A 8 -8.96 -20.81 56.37
CA SER A 8 -7.99 -21.01 55.27
C SER A 8 -8.33 -22.23 54.40
N LEU A 9 -8.85 -23.30 55.01
CA LEU A 9 -9.31 -24.50 54.28
C LEU A 9 -10.53 -24.21 53.39
N ILE A 10 -11.47 -23.39 53.87
CA ILE A 10 -12.66 -22.99 53.09
C ILE A 10 -12.28 -22.12 51.90
N ILE A 11 -11.35 -21.17 52.08
CA ILE A 11 -10.88 -20.30 50.99
C ILE A 11 -10.15 -21.12 49.91
N LEU A 12 -9.29 -22.06 50.31
CA LEU A 12 -8.57 -22.92 49.37
C LEU A 12 -9.53 -23.84 48.59
N GLY A 13 -10.55 -24.39 49.25
CA GLY A 13 -11.60 -25.18 48.60
C GLY A 13 -12.40 -24.38 47.58
N GLY A 14 -12.73 -23.12 47.87
CA GLY A 14 -13.42 -22.22 46.94
C GLY A 14 -12.59 -21.93 45.67
N ILE A 15 -11.29 -21.68 45.82
CA ILE A 15 -10.39 -21.44 44.68
C ILE A 15 -10.28 -22.69 43.78
N LEU A 16 -10.17 -23.88 44.37
CA LEU A 16 -10.10 -25.13 43.61
C LEU A 16 -11.42 -25.42 42.88
N LEU A 17 -12.56 -25.12 43.49
CA LEU A 17 -13.87 -25.34 42.89
C LEU A 17 -14.12 -24.37 41.72
N VAL A 18 -13.75 -23.10 41.86
CA VAL A 18 -13.81 -22.12 40.75
C VAL A 18 -12.88 -22.52 39.61
N SER A 19 -11.65 -22.95 39.93
CA SER A 19 -10.70 -23.43 38.92
C SER A 19 -11.21 -24.67 38.19
N GLY A 20 -11.84 -25.59 38.92
CA GLY A 20 -12.49 -26.79 38.37
C GLY A 20 -13.65 -26.46 37.44
N ILE A 21 -14.51 -25.49 37.81
CA ILE A 21 -15.62 -25.02 36.97
C ILE A 21 -15.09 -24.36 35.69
N VAL A 22 -14.06 -23.52 35.79
CA VAL A 22 -13.44 -22.87 34.61
C VAL A 22 -12.85 -23.91 33.67
N LEU A 23 -12.15 -24.92 34.18
CA LEU A 23 -11.62 -26.02 33.37
C LEU A 23 -12.73 -26.86 32.72
N LEU A 24 -13.84 -27.12 33.43
CA LEU A 24 -15.01 -27.82 32.89
C LEU A 24 -15.71 -27.02 31.78
N VAL A 25 -15.88 -25.71 31.97
CA VAL A 25 -16.51 -24.82 30.98
C VAL A 25 -15.63 -24.72 29.73
N LYS A 26 -14.31 -24.53 29.90
CA LYS A 26 -13.35 -24.51 28.78
C LYS A 26 -13.30 -25.85 28.05
N SER A 27 -13.34 -26.97 28.78
CA SER A 27 -13.39 -28.33 28.22
C SER A 27 -14.71 -28.63 27.48
N LYS A 28 -15.82 -28.02 27.88
CA LYS A 28 -17.13 -28.17 27.23
C LYS A 28 -17.24 -27.32 25.96
N SER A 29 -16.62 -26.12 25.96
CA SER A 29 -16.53 -25.25 24.78
C SER A 29 -15.73 -25.90 23.64
N ILE A 30 -14.62 -26.58 23.98
CA ILE A 30 -13.78 -27.30 22.99
C ILE A 30 -14.50 -28.51 22.38
N ARG A 31 -15.51 -29.07 23.07
CA ARG A 31 -16.22 -30.30 22.66
C ARG A 31 -17.40 -30.09 21.73
N ASN A 32 -17.78 -28.84 21.42
CA ASN A 32 -19.03 -28.52 20.73
C ASN A 32 -18.84 -27.65 19.47
N GLU A 33 -17.61 -27.50 19.00
CA GLU A 33 -17.30 -26.71 17.81
C GLU A 33 -17.63 -27.54 16.56
N SER A 34 -18.63 -27.10 15.80
CA SER A 34 -19.00 -27.75 14.54
C SER A 34 -17.97 -27.48 13.45
N LEU A 35 -17.82 -28.38 12.47
CA LEU A 35 -16.88 -28.20 11.36
C LEU A 35 -17.09 -26.85 10.65
N THR A 36 -18.35 -26.42 10.50
CA THR A 36 -18.71 -25.15 9.89
C THR A 36 -18.19 -23.94 10.67
N GLN A 37 -18.20 -24.00 12.02
CA GLN A 37 -17.67 -22.92 12.86
C GLN A 37 -16.14 -22.86 12.82
N ALA A 38 -15.48 -24.02 12.88
CA ALA A 38 -14.03 -24.11 12.74
C ALA A 38 -13.56 -23.57 11.38
N ILE A 39 -14.28 -23.89 10.30
CA ILE A 39 -14.01 -23.37 8.95
C ILE A 39 -14.23 -21.84 8.90
N ALA A 40 -15.32 -21.34 9.47
CA ALA A 40 -15.60 -19.90 9.50
C ALA A 40 -14.52 -19.12 10.28
N ALA A 41 -13.99 -19.68 11.36
CA ALA A 41 -12.90 -19.09 12.13
C ALA A 41 -11.60 -19.02 11.32
N VAL A 42 -11.21 -20.10 10.64
CA VAL A 42 -10.03 -20.13 9.75
C VAL A 42 -10.19 -19.14 8.58
N LYS A 43 -11.38 -19.06 7.99
CA LYS A 43 -11.67 -18.07 6.92
C LYS A 43 -11.56 -16.63 7.41
N ALA A 44 -11.97 -16.36 8.65
CA ALA A 44 -11.86 -15.03 9.24
C ALA A 44 -10.40 -14.66 9.59
N ASP A 45 -9.57 -15.64 9.94
CA ASP A 45 -8.14 -15.46 10.22
C ASP A 45 -7.30 -15.41 8.93
N GLY A 46 -7.81 -15.94 7.82
CA GLY A 46 -7.17 -15.91 6.49
C GLY A 46 -5.97 -16.86 6.36
N VAL A 47 -5.63 -17.62 7.40
CA VAL A 47 -4.49 -18.54 7.41
C VAL A 47 -4.93 -19.86 8.03
N LEU A 48 -4.59 -20.98 7.38
CA LEU A 48 -4.78 -22.31 7.95
C LEU A 48 -3.47 -22.78 8.60
N THR A 49 -3.38 -22.73 9.93
CA THR A 49 -2.20 -23.20 10.65
C THR A 49 -2.18 -24.73 10.82
N PRO A 50 -1.01 -25.36 11.08
CA PRO A 50 -0.94 -26.81 11.33
C PRO A 50 -1.80 -27.31 12.50
N LYS A 51 -2.06 -26.45 13.50
CA LYS A 51 -2.90 -26.79 14.65
C LYS A 51 -4.38 -26.79 14.27
N GLU A 52 -4.81 -25.82 13.47
CA GLU A 52 -6.19 -25.73 12.96
C GLU A 52 -6.45 -26.81 11.92
N GLU A 53 -5.48 -27.12 11.06
CA GLU A 53 -5.57 -28.25 10.14
C GLU A 53 -5.80 -29.56 10.89
N LYS A 54 -5.07 -29.80 11.99
CA LYS A 54 -5.27 -30.96 12.85
C LYS A 54 -6.65 -30.98 13.51
N LEU A 55 -7.11 -29.83 14.02
CA LEU A 55 -8.43 -29.70 14.64
C LEU A 55 -9.56 -29.96 13.62
N ILE A 56 -9.47 -29.37 12.42
CA ILE A 56 -10.42 -29.58 11.33
C ILE A 56 -10.47 -31.04 10.89
N ARG A 57 -9.32 -31.74 10.84
CA ARG A 57 -9.25 -33.19 10.58
C ARG A 57 -10.02 -33.98 11.63
N GLU A 58 -9.76 -33.71 12.90
CA GLU A 58 -10.41 -34.41 14.02
C GLU A 58 -11.93 -34.18 14.02
N ILE A 59 -12.39 -32.94 13.78
CA ILE A 59 -13.81 -32.60 13.69
C ILE A 59 -14.46 -33.25 12.47
N ALA A 60 -13.85 -33.16 11.28
CA ALA A 60 -14.38 -33.74 10.05
C ALA A 60 -14.53 -35.27 10.16
N ILE A 61 -13.55 -35.96 10.74
CA ILE A 61 -13.62 -37.41 11.00
C ILE A 61 -14.76 -37.72 11.99
N SER A 62 -14.91 -36.93 13.06
CA SER A 62 -15.99 -37.13 14.05
C SER A 62 -17.38 -36.90 13.48
N GLU A 63 -17.51 -36.04 12.46
CA GLU A 63 -18.76 -35.78 11.74
C GLU A 63 -19.00 -36.74 10.56
N GLY A 64 -18.11 -37.72 10.34
CA GLY A 64 -18.20 -38.69 9.23
C GLY A 64 -17.96 -38.08 7.84
N LYS A 65 -17.26 -36.96 7.77
CA LYS A 65 -16.92 -36.24 6.54
C LYS A 65 -15.49 -36.55 6.09
N ASP A 66 -15.23 -36.36 4.80
CA ASP A 66 -13.88 -36.49 4.24
C ASP A 66 -13.02 -35.28 4.65
N ALA A 67 -12.10 -35.53 5.58
CA ALA A 67 -11.18 -34.52 6.11
C ALA A 67 -10.22 -33.95 5.05
N GLU A 68 -9.80 -34.76 4.08
CA GLU A 68 -8.87 -34.30 3.03
C GLU A 68 -9.57 -33.39 2.04
N LEU A 69 -10.81 -33.72 1.66
CA LEU A 69 -11.62 -32.85 0.81
C LEU A 69 -11.91 -31.51 1.49
N ALA A 70 -12.28 -31.52 2.77
CA ALA A 70 -12.53 -30.30 3.53
C ALA A 70 -11.29 -29.39 3.59
N ILE A 71 -10.11 -29.95 3.87
CA ILE A 71 -8.87 -29.17 3.92
C ILE A 71 -8.47 -28.62 2.56
N ARG A 72 -8.60 -29.43 1.48
CA ARG A 72 -8.32 -28.96 0.13
C ARG A 72 -9.22 -27.80 -0.26
N GLN A 73 -10.51 -27.88 0.06
CA GLN A 73 -11.45 -26.81 -0.24
C GLN A 73 -11.10 -25.53 0.51
N ILE A 74 -10.76 -25.62 1.81
CA ILE A 74 -10.33 -24.45 2.60
C ILE A 74 -9.06 -23.83 2.01
N LYS A 75 -8.06 -24.64 1.65
CA LYS A 75 -6.80 -24.14 1.05
C LYS A 75 -7.05 -23.45 -0.28
N SER A 76 -7.86 -24.05 -1.15
CA SER A 76 -8.25 -23.47 -2.44
C SER A 76 -9.00 -22.15 -2.29
N GLU A 77 -9.93 -22.05 -1.34
CA GLU A 77 -10.69 -20.83 -1.09
C GLU A 77 -9.83 -19.73 -0.43
N LEU A 78 -8.85 -20.10 0.40
CA LEU A 78 -7.89 -19.14 0.95
C LEU A 78 -6.96 -18.60 -0.14
N GLU A 79 -6.43 -19.46 -1.01
CA GLU A 79 -5.61 -19.07 -2.17
C GLU A 79 -6.39 -18.14 -3.12
N GLU A 80 -7.65 -18.47 -3.46
CA GLU A 80 -8.51 -17.64 -4.30
C GLU A 80 -8.79 -16.27 -3.65
N SER A 81 -8.98 -16.22 -2.32
CA SER A 81 -9.19 -14.96 -1.59
C SER A 81 -7.94 -14.09 -1.49
N GLU A 82 -6.75 -14.70 -1.40
CA GLU A 82 -5.48 -13.97 -1.44
C GLU A 82 -5.26 -13.38 -2.84
N GLU A 83 -5.46 -14.17 -3.90
CA GLU A 83 -5.35 -13.73 -5.29
C GLU A 83 -6.33 -12.58 -5.63
N ASP A 84 -7.59 -12.68 -5.18
CA ASP A 84 -8.58 -11.61 -5.33
C ASP A 84 -8.14 -10.35 -4.59
N SER A 85 -7.67 -10.47 -3.34
CA SER A 85 -7.23 -9.33 -2.55
C SER A 85 -5.99 -8.64 -3.14
N GLU A 86 -5.03 -9.40 -3.66
CA GLU A 86 -3.85 -8.86 -4.32
C GLU A 86 -4.24 -8.17 -5.63
N THR A 87 -5.09 -8.80 -6.44
CA THR A 87 -5.59 -8.23 -7.71
C THR A 87 -6.36 -6.93 -7.47
N GLU A 88 -7.24 -6.89 -6.48
CA GLU A 88 -7.97 -5.69 -6.09
C GLU A 88 -7.02 -4.58 -5.58
N LEU A 89 -6.04 -4.92 -4.74
CA LEU A 89 -5.05 -3.96 -4.25
C LEU A 89 -4.18 -3.41 -5.39
N ILE A 90 -3.81 -4.23 -6.37
CA ILE A 90 -3.07 -3.81 -7.55
C ILE A 90 -3.92 -2.84 -8.38
N ASP A 91 -5.17 -3.18 -8.69
CA ASP A 91 -6.07 -2.33 -9.49
C ASP A 91 -6.36 -0.99 -8.80
N VAL A 92 -6.58 -1.01 -7.47
CA VAL A 92 -6.75 0.22 -6.67
C VAL A 92 -5.51 1.11 -6.73
N ASN A 93 -4.30 0.53 -6.62
CA ASN A 93 -3.06 1.30 -6.69
C ASN A 93 -2.79 1.86 -8.09
N GLN A 94 -3.05 1.08 -9.15
CA GLN A 94 -2.93 1.53 -10.54
C GLN A 94 -3.90 2.67 -10.84
N LYS A 95 -5.15 2.52 -10.41
CA LYS A 95 -6.17 3.56 -10.53
C LYS A 95 -5.78 4.84 -9.79
N ALA A 96 -5.26 4.72 -8.57
CA ALA A 96 -4.78 5.87 -7.81
C ALA A 96 -3.59 6.56 -8.49
N GLY A 97 -2.65 5.80 -9.07
CA GLY A 97 -1.56 6.38 -9.88
C GLY A 97 -2.08 7.21 -11.05
N LEU A 98 -2.95 6.61 -11.87
CA LEU A 98 -3.54 7.27 -13.03
C LEU A 98 -4.39 8.49 -12.66
N ASP A 99 -5.17 8.43 -11.59
CA ASP A 99 -5.97 9.56 -11.13
C ASP A 99 -5.10 10.73 -10.66
N PHE A 100 -3.94 10.44 -10.04
CA PHE A 100 -2.98 11.48 -9.67
C PHE A 100 -2.27 12.07 -10.90
N GLU A 101 -1.90 11.25 -11.89
CA GLU A 101 -1.35 11.74 -13.16
C GLU A 101 -2.31 12.70 -13.86
N LYS A 102 -3.60 12.34 -13.95
CA LYS A 102 -4.64 13.22 -14.49
C LYS A 102 -4.74 14.55 -13.73
N PHE A 103 -4.71 14.48 -12.40
CA PHE A 103 -4.69 15.68 -11.55
C PHE A 103 -3.48 16.58 -11.89
N VAL A 104 -2.29 16.00 -12.04
CA VAL A 104 -1.06 16.73 -12.38
C VAL A 104 -1.14 17.35 -13.78
N VAL A 105 -1.61 16.60 -14.79
CA VAL A 105 -1.79 17.11 -16.16
C VAL A 105 -2.70 18.34 -16.18
N GLN A 106 -3.78 18.32 -15.40
CA GLN A 106 -4.73 19.43 -15.32
C GLN A 106 -4.14 20.72 -14.73
N LYS A 107 -3.02 20.65 -14.00
CA LYS A 107 -2.32 21.84 -13.49
C LYS A 107 -1.50 22.57 -14.55
N PHE A 108 -1.28 21.97 -15.71
CA PHE A 108 -0.59 22.61 -16.83
C PHE A 108 -1.62 23.25 -17.77
N ASP A 109 -1.58 24.58 -17.94
CA ASP A 109 -2.47 25.26 -18.88
C ASP A 109 -2.19 24.80 -20.32
N LYS A 110 -3.16 24.10 -20.91
CA LYS A 110 -3.13 23.56 -22.29
C LYS A 110 -2.84 24.60 -23.37
N LYS A 111 -3.01 25.90 -23.09
CA LYS A 111 -2.63 26.98 -24.02
C LYS A 111 -1.12 27.08 -24.19
N PHE A 112 -0.38 26.79 -23.14
CA PHE A 112 1.07 26.95 -23.09
C PHE A 112 1.80 25.61 -23.10
N PHE A 113 1.20 24.55 -22.55
CA PHE A 113 1.85 23.25 -22.43
C PHE A 113 1.29 22.24 -23.44
N LYS A 114 2.20 21.54 -24.13
CA LYS A 114 1.88 20.39 -24.98
C LYS A 114 2.44 19.12 -24.37
N ILE A 115 1.60 18.09 -24.22
CA ILE A 115 2.04 16.75 -23.84
C ILE A 115 2.78 16.14 -25.04
N ARG A 116 4.02 15.72 -24.84
CA ARG A 116 4.86 15.01 -25.83
C ARG A 116 4.78 13.51 -25.65
N ASN A 117 4.76 13.06 -24.39
CA ASN A 117 4.59 11.67 -24.02
C ASN A 117 3.81 11.60 -22.71
N TRP A 118 2.96 10.59 -22.59
CA TRP A 118 2.33 10.20 -21.34
C TRP A 118 2.54 8.68 -21.24
N ALA A 119 3.61 8.32 -20.55
CA ALA A 119 4.00 6.94 -20.36
C ALA A 119 2.96 6.26 -19.45
N GLY A 120 2.70 5.00 -19.74
CA GLY A 120 2.00 4.10 -18.82
C GLY A 120 2.81 2.82 -18.71
N ASP A 121 2.65 2.13 -17.59
CA ASP A 121 3.27 0.83 -17.36
C ASP A 121 2.64 -0.20 -18.30
N LYS A 122 3.26 -0.37 -19.47
CA LYS A 122 2.90 -1.41 -20.45
C LYS A 122 3.88 -2.57 -20.30
N PHE A 123 3.39 -3.68 -19.76
CA PHE A 123 4.14 -4.93 -19.67
C PHE A 123 3.29 -6.12 -20.09
N VAL A 124 3.93 -7.11 -20.73
CA VAL A 124 3.34 -8.43 -21.04
C VAL A 124 4.44 -9.48 -20.88
N ASP A 125 4.19 -10.54 -20.12
CA ASP A 125 5.11 -11.67 -19.91
C ASP A 125 6.54 -11.26 -19.51
N GLY A 126 6.66 -10.32 -18.57
CA GLY A 126 7.96 -9.82 -18.10
C GLY A 126 8.72 -8.93 -19.09
N ARG A 127 8.12 -8.60 -20.24
CA ARG A 127 8.65 -7.60 -21.17
C ARG A 127 8.06 -6.24 -20.83
N TYR A 128 8.92 -5.29 -20.54
CA TYR A 128 8.54 -3.92 -20.23
C TYR A 128 8.84 -3.05 -21.45
N ALA A 129 7.95 -2.11 -21.76
CA ALA A 129 8.29 -1.05 -22.71
C ALA A 129 9.46 -0.21 -22.16
N ASP A 130 10.38 0.25 -23.01
CA ASP A 130 11.49 1.12 -22.58
C ASP A 130 10.99 2.38 -21.85
N THR A 131 9.79 2.86 -22.20
CA THR A 131 9.12 4.00 -21.58
C THR A 131 8.76 3.77 -20.12
N THR A 132 8.64 2.52 -19.65
CA THR A 132 8.41 2.15 -18.24
C THR A 132 9.51 2.69 -17.31
N THR A 133 10.69 2.98 -17.87
CA THR A 133 11.82 3.52 -17.09
C THR A 133 11.93 5.04 -17.12
N GLN A 134 11.11 5.70 -17.94
CA GLN A 134 11.11 7.15 -18.14
C GLN A 134 10.10 7.82 -17.20
N PRO A 135 10.19 9.15 -16.99
CA PRO A 135 9.17 9.87 -16.25
C PRO A 135 7.78 9.74 -16.87
N ASP A 136 6.75 9.63 -16.01
CA ASP A 136 5.35 9.41 -16.41
C ASP A 136 4.85 10.39 -17.49
N ILE A 137 5.18 11.68 -17.37
CA ILE A 137 4.69 12.72 -18.27
C ILE A 137 5.86 13.53 -18.83
N GLN A 138 5.91 13.70 -20.15
CA GLN A 138 6.85 14.59 -20.82
C GLN A 138 6.07 15.70 -21.53
N LEU A 139 6.39 16.95 -21.24
CA LEU A 139 5.67 18.14 -21.70
C LEU A 139 6.64 19.10 -22.41
N SER A 140 6.11 20.01 -23.22
CA SER A 140 6.83 21.19 -23.69
C SER A 140 6.04 22.44 -23.35
N LEU A 141 6.68 23.41 -22.71
CA LEU A 141 6.20 24.78 -22.66
C LEU A 141 6.45 25.43 -24.03
N ILE A 142 5.40 26.02 -24.62
CA ILE A 142 5.45 26.73 -25.89
C ILE A 142 5.29 28.22 -25.62
N LEU A 143 6.38 28.98 -25.78
CA LEU A 143 6.36 30.43 -25.66
C LEU A 143 6.99 31.06 -26.89
N ARG A 144 6.25 31.98 -27.54
CA ARG A 144 6.74 32.75 -28.70
C ARG A 144 7.32 31.85 -29.82
N GLY A 145 6.71 30.68 -30.03
CA GLY A 145 7.16 29.70 -31.02
C GLY A 145 8.36 28.84 -30.60
N GLN A 146 8.95 29.06 -29.42
CA GLN A 146 10.00 28.23 -28.86
C GLN A 146 9.41 27.13 -27.97
N SER A 147 10.04 25.96 -27.97
CA SER A 147 9.66 24.79 -27.17
C SER A 147 10.69 24.56 -26.07
N TYR A 148 10.24 24.58 -24.83
CA TYR A 148 11.07 24.29 -23.65
C TYR A 148 10.63 22.97 -23.04
N PRO A 149 11.42 21.90 -23.23
CA PRO A 149 11.06 20.56 -22.81
C PRO A 149 11.21 20.40 -21.28
N LEU A 150 10.28 19.68 -20.65
CA LEU A 150 10.38 19.21 -19.27
C LEU A 150 9.71 17.84 -19.11
N ALA A 151 10.01 17.16 -18.02
CA ALA A 151 9.40 15.88 -17.65
C ALA A 151 9.00 15.85 -16.17
N VAL A 152 7.96 15.07 -15.87
CA VAL A 152 7.36 14.94 -14.54
C VAL A 152 7.11 13.47 -14.25
N GLU A 153 7.63 13.02 -13.12
CA GLU A 153 7.25 11.77 -12.47
C GLU A 153 6.16 12.05 -11.44
N CYS A 154 5.07 11.29 -11.48
CA CYS A 154 3.92 11.42 -10.60
C CYS A 154 4.00 10.36 -9.49
N LYS A 155 3.96 10.82 -8.24
CA LYS A 155 3.89 9.93 -7.07
C LYS A 155 2.85 10.42 -6.09
N TRP A 156 1.84 9.61 -5.83
CA TRP A 156 0.89 9.84 -4.74
C TRP A 156 1.13 8.86 -3.59
N ARG A 157 0.90 9.33 -2.36
CA ARG A 157 0.96 8.53 -1.13
C ARG A 157 -0.27 8.84 -0.28
N SER A 158 -1.07 7.82 0.01
CA SER A 158 -2.25 7.94 0.90
C SER A 158 -1.87 8.43 2.29
N GLU A 159 -0.73 7.98 2.81
CA GLU A 159 -0.21 8.38 4.11
C GLU A 159 1.32 8.47 4.10
N SER A 160 1.88 9.31 4.98
CA SER A 160 3.31 9.31 5.27
C SER A 160 3.54 8.69 6.65
N LYS A 161 3.83 7.39 6.70
CA LYS A 161 4.22 6.70 7.94
C LYS A 161 5.68 7.04 8.28
N GLY A 162 5.95 7.43 9.52
CA GLY A 162 7.28 7.83 10.00
C GLY A 162 7.74 9.22 9.55
N ASP A 163 9.03 9.52 9.73
CA ASP A 163 9.60 10.87 9.52
C ASP A 163 10.05 11.13 8.08
N TYR A 164 10.03 10.11 7.23
CA TYR A 164 10.53 10.14 5.86
C TYR A 164 9.44 9.79 4.86
N ILE A 165 9.45 10.47 3.72
CA ILE A 165 8.56 10.21 2.60
C ILE A 165 9.40 9.65 1.45
N ARG A 166 9.14 8.40 1.08
CA ARG A 166 9.79 7.74 -0.05
C ARG A 166 8.99 7.96 -1.33
N PHE A 167 9.62 8.55 -2.33
CA PHE A 167 9.02 8.82 -3.64
C PHE A 167 9.61 7.96 -4.76
N ALA A 168 10.75 7.31 -4.54
CA ALA A 168 11.35 6.38 -5.50
C ALA A 168 12.06 5.22 -4.77
N ASN A 169 12.51 4.22 -5.52
CA ASN A 169 13.67 3.41 -5.12
C ASN A 169 14.96 4.04 -5.68
N GLU A 170 16.13 3.53 -5.25
CA GLU A 170 17.42 4.10 -5.66
C GLU A 170 17.61 4.02 -7.18
N GLY A 171 17.30 2.87 -7.78
CA GLY A 171 17.38 2.69 -9.22
C GLY A 171 16.47 3.64 -10.00
N GLN A 172 15.26 3.92 -9.52
CA GLN A 172 14.33 4.87 -10.12
C GLN A 172 14.90 6.29 -10.13
N LEU A 173 15.41 6.77 -8.98
CA LEU A 173 15.95 8.12 -8.89
C LEU A 173 17.15 8.30 -9.85
N GLU A 174 18.05 7.33 -9.90
CA GLU A 174 19.20 7.38 -10.80
C GLU A 174 18.77 7.30 -12.28
N ARG A 175 17.73 6.54 -12.62
CA ARG A 175 17.17 6.54 -13.98
C ARG A 175 16.59 7.90 -14.35
N TYR A 176 15.88 8.58 -13.47
CA TYR A 176 15.36 9.92 -13.77
C TYR A 176 16.48 10.95 -13.95
N LYS A 177 17.57 10.86 -13.17
CA LYS A 177 18.77 11.69 -13.36
C LYS A 177 19.45 11.41 -14.69
N ALA A 178 19.63 10.13 -15.02
CA ALA A 178 20.22 9.72 -16.29
C ALA A 178 19.37 10.16 -17.48
N PHE A 179 18.05 10.03 -17.39
CA PHE A 179 17.10 10.53 -18.37
C PHE A 179 17.21 12.05 -18.54
N ALA A 180 17.24 12.81 -17.44
CA ALA A 180 17.40 14.27 -17.49
C ALA A 180 18.69 14.70 -18.21
N ALA A 181 19.80 14.00 -17.92
CA ALA A 181 21.09 14.27 -18.55
C ALA A 181 21.11 13.88 -20.04
N LYS A 182 20.57 12.71 -20.38
CA LYS A 182 20.52 12.19 -21.76
C LYS A 182 19.64 13.06 -22.66
N GLU A 183 18.46 13.42 -22.19
CA GLU A 183 17.47 14.18 -22.96
C GLU A 183 17.67 15.71 -22.85
N ASN A 184 18.66 16.15 -22.05
CA ASN A 184 18.95 17.56 -21.79
C ASN A 184 17.71 18.38 -21.41
N GLN A 185 16.89 17.85 -20.50
CA GLN A 185 15.66 18.49 -20.02
C GLN A 185 15.50 18.31 -18.50
N PRO A 186 14.93 19.30 -17.79
CA PRO A 186 14.67 19.17 -16.36
C PRO A 186 13.59 18.11 -16.08
N VAL A 187 13.78 17.40 -14.97
CA VAL A 187 12.87 16.36 -14.50
C VAL A 187 12.46 16.70 -13.08
N PHE A 188 11.16 16.62 -12.82
CA PHE A 188 10.59 16.88 -11.50
C PHE A 188 9.82 15.66 -11.01
N ILE A 189 9.84 15.43 -9.70
CA ILE A 189 8.88 14.54 -9.05
C ILE A 189 7.76 15.43 -8.50
N VAL A 190 6.55 15.23 -8.98
CA VAL A 190 5.35 15.83 -8.40
C VAL A 190 4.79 14.83 -7.40
N LEU A 191 4.77 15.23 -6.13
CA LEU A 191 4.46 14.36 -5.01
C LEU A 191 3.18 14.83 -4.31
N GLY A 192 2.14 14.02 -4.39
CA GLY A 192 0.89 14.19 -3.66
C GLY A 192 0.88 13.37 -2.37
N ILE A 193 0.41 13.96 -1.27
CA ILE A 193 0.34 13.28 0.04
C ILE A 193 -1.03 13.47 0.65
N GLY A 194 -1.64 12.37 1.13
CA GLY A 194 -2.95 12.38 1.75
C GLY A 194 -4.09 12.66 0.77
N GLY A 195 -5.31 12.78 1.29
CA GLY A 195 -6.50 13.06 0.50
C GLY A 195 -6.83 11.92 -0.46
N LYS A 196 -7.31 12.26 -1.65
CA LYS A 196 -7.49 11.32 -2.77
C LYS A 196 -6.39 11.57 -3.80
N ALA A 197 -6.07 10.58 -4.63
CA ALA A 197 -5.15 10.78 -5.74
C ALA A 197 -5.56 11.95 -6.66
N SER A 198 -6.86 12.09 -6.93
CA SER A 198 -7.41 13.21 -7.72
C SER A 198 -7.52 14.54 -6.97
N ASP A 199 -7.32 14.54 -5.65
CA ASP A 199 -7.43 15.69 -4.77
C ASP A 199 -6.53 15.50 -3.54
N PRO A 200 -5.19 15.62 -3.70
CA PRO A 200 -4.24 15.33 -2.64
C PRO A 200 -4.28 16.41 -1.57
N ALA A 201 -4.11 16.04 -0.29
CA ALA A 201 -4.13 17.00 0.81
C ALA A 201 -2.90 17.93 0.85
N ALA A 202 -1.78 17.49 0.29
CA ALA A 202 -0.58 18.29 0.10
C ALA A 202 0.10 17.96 -1.23
N LEU A 203 0.74 18.97 -1.83
CA LEU A 203 1.43 18.85 -3.11
C LEU A 203 2.83 19.44 -3.03
N TYR A 204 3.79 18.74 -3.64
CA TYR A 204 5.19 19.14 -3.67
C TYR A 204 5.78 18.93 -5.06
N ILE A 205 6.74 19.78 -5.44
CA ILE A 205 7.47 19.70 -6.71
C ILE A 205 8.96 19.61 -6.39
N LEU A 206 9.56 18.44 -6.62
CA LEU A 206 10.95 18.15 -6.27
C LEU A 206 11.79 18.05 -7.55
N PRO A 207 12.72 18.99 -7.80
CA PRO A 207 13.66 18.88 -8.92
C PRO A 207 14.61 17.70 -8.70
N VAL A 208 14.66 16.75 -9.62
CA VAL A 208 15.43 15.49 -9.44
C VAL A 208 16.92 15.74 -9.21
N GLN A 209 17.48 16.80 -9.80
CA GLN A 209 18.88 17.19 -9.66
C GLN A 209 19.24 17.65 -8.24
N GLU A 210 18.26 18.10 -7.45
CA GLU A 210 18.48 18.48 -6.04
C GLU A 210 18.40 17.28 -5.08
N LEU A 211 17.99 16.11 -5.57
CA LEU A 211 17.71 14.94 -4.74
C LEU A 211 18.92 14.02 -4.68
N THR A 212 19.47 13.85 -3.48
CA THR A 212 20.57 12.92 -3.21
C THR A 212 20.10 11.53 -2.78
N LYS A 213 18.84 11.40 -2.36
CA LYS A 213 18.24 10.18 -1.83
C LYS A 213 16.83 10.01 -2.39
N PRO A 214 16.31 8.77 -2.50
CA PRO A 214 14.97 8.51 -3.04
C PRO A 214 13.84 8.73 -2.00
N TYR A 215 14.16 9.44 -0.93
CA TYR A 215 13.27 9.82 0.16
C TYR A 215 13.70 11.19 0.73
N ILE A 216 12.77 11.88 1.38
CA ILE A 216 13.00 13.17 2.04
C ILE A 216 12.34 13.19 3.42
N SER A 217 12.95 13.87 4.39
CA SER A 217 12.32 14.03 5.71
C SER A 217 11.17 15.05 5.65
N LYS A 218 10.16 14.85 6.50
CA LYS A 218 9.00 15.75 6.62
C LYS A 218 9.41 17.19 6.93
N ASP A 219 10.44 17.39 7.73
CA ASP A 219 10.92 18.74 8.07
C ASP A 219 11.56 19.47 6.87
N ARG A 220 12.12 18.71 5.91
CA ARG A 220 12.85 19.27 4.77
C ARG A 220 12.00 19.42 3.52
N ILE A 221 10.88 18.72 3.42
CA ILE A 221 10.03 18.75 2.22
C ILE A 221 9.31 20.10 2.04
N GLY A 222 9.14 20.87 3.12
CA GLY A 222 8.39 22.13 3.11
C GLY A 222 8.85 23.15 2.07
N LYS A 223 10.16 23.19 1.74
CA LYS A 223 10.70 24.10 0.72
C LYS A 223 10.23 23.80 -0.71
N TYR A 224 9.71 22.59 -0.95
CA TYR A 224 9.19 22.13 -2.24
C TYR A 224 7.66 22.25 -2.33
N LYS A 225 7.01 22.83 -1.32
CA LYS A 225 5.55 22.87 -1.21
C LYS A 225 4.94 23.71 -2.33
N LYS A 226 3.93 23.15 -2.99
CA LYS A 226 3.09 23.81 -3.99
C LYS A 226 1.68 24.00 -3.43
N LYS A 227 1.07 25.15 -3.69
CA LYS A 227 -0.36 25.36 -3.43
C LYS A 227 -1.17 24.50 -4.38
N ILE A 228 -2.06 23.67 -3.84
CA ILE A 228 -2.87 22.71 -4.61
C ILE A 228 -3.73 23.43 -5.66
N ASP A 229 -4.36 24.54 -5.29
CA ASP A 229 -5.27 25.28 -6.19
C ASP A 229 -4.55 26.11 -7.26
N ALA A 230 -3.21 26.15 -7.23
CA ALA A 230 -2.44 26.92 -8.20
C ALA A 230 -1.95 26.05 -9.36
N ASP A 231 -2.09 26.59 -10.57
CA ASP A 231 -1.52 26.00 -11.78
C ASP A 231 0.00 25.97 -11.73
N PHE A 232 0.60 25.09 -12.52
CA PHE A 232 2.03 24.91 -12.63
C PHE A 232 2.62 25.92 -13.62
N PHE A 233 3.68 26.58 -13.18
CA PHE A 233 4.44 27.51 -14.00
C PHE A 233 5.87 26.98 -14.18
N PHE A 234 6.28 26.82 -15.44
CA PHE A 234 7.65 26.45 -15.75
C PHE A 234 8.44 27.69 -16.16
N ASP A 235 9.43 28.02 -15.33
CA ASP A 235 10.40 29.06 -15.56
C ASP A 235 11.56 28.47 -16.39
N GLN A 236 11.52 28.73 -17.69
CA GLN A 236 12.48 28.23 -18.68
C GLN A 236 13.87 28.83 -18.55
N GLU A 237 14.01 29.99 -17.90
CA GLU A 237 15.32 30.64 -17.70
C GLU A 237 16.07 29.96 -16.55
N THR A 238 15.35 29.60 -15.48
CA THR A 238 15.94 28.94 -14.30
C THR A 238 15.73 27.42 -14.26
N ASN A 239 15.02 26.85 -15.23
CA ASN A 239 14.58 25.45 -15.25
C ASN A 239 13.86 25.04 -13.96
N ARG A 240 12.94 25.88 -13.47
CA ARG A 240 12.18 25.63 -12.24
C ARG A 240 10.70 25.50 -12.53
N LEU A 241 10.09 24.43 -12.00
CA LEU A 241 8.65 24.24 -11.99
C LEU A 241 8.09 24.73 -10.65
N ARG A 242 7.08 25.60 -10.67
CA ARG A 242 6.55 26.33 -9.51
C ARG A 242 5.04 26.35 -9.42
#